data_AF-A0A1M7LAX5-F1
#
_entry.id   AF-A0A1M7LAX5-F1
#
_cell.length_a   1.000
_cell.length_b   1.000
_cell.length_c   1.000
_cell.angle_alpha   90.00
_cell.angle_beta   90.00
_cell.angle_gamma   90.00
#
_symmetry.space_group_name_H-M   'P 1'
#
loop_
_entity.id
_entity.type
_entity.pdbx_description
1 polymer ?
#
loop_
_entity_poly.entity_id
_entity_poly.type
_entity_poly.pdbx_seq_one_letter_code
_entity_poly.pdbx_strand_id
1 'polypeptide(L)'
;MANFILLPATQTQSNEDTNPKVKDFLTTVLEPAVKRESLKLNARMPVKQEKKIPVKVLDSIQENGAKLVELSDNELADFHFSYPGFRIIKEKFYKKATVYREAIEKKAKKSQVNNKLQITVTDKEGNPLKDIYIVAFTDFVNRLGDSGTTTAKGKVTLNLKGKRIQRMYVYPEHSYWGYYRSSFTASAVLNIALTSIDIHYKDVLRHFYPTAGWPSIPASIRVAVIDTGVGPHKDLVVSGGMNCVKDEDPKDYKDNGEGHGTHVAGIIGASGGIHGVAAGVEIFSYRVFPVGKSASNFYIMKAINQAILDKCDFINMSLGEAEQDEGIISYIKQAYSAGMLCFCANGNDDRDKVSFPASYSLSVAVSAMGRKKTFPSRTVQTAIIKAPYGKDKANFIADFSNIGPETDLTAPGVGIISTFPDDRYAIMDGTSMACPAATGMAARLLSAAPEILAMPRTQARADEMLKYLSVRIKSLGFKPTFEGKGMLLSE
;
A
#
# COMPACT_ATOMS: atom_id res chain seq x y z
N MET A 1 -28.56 1.56 -7.38
CA MET A 1 -27.63 0.91 -8.33
C MET A 1 -26.29 0.81 -7.62
N ALA A 2 -25.60 -0.32 -7.80
CA ALA A 2 -24.30 -0.59 -7.21
C ALA A 2 -23.37 -1.17 -8.28
N ASN A 3 -22.07 -1.06 -8.03
CA ASN A 3 -21.05 -1.57 -8.92
C ASN A 3 -20.71 -3.02 -8.60
N PHE A 4 -20.60 -3.82 -9.65
CA PHE A 4 -20.22 -5.23 -9.59
C PHE A 4 -19.14 -5.52 -10.63
N ILE A 5 -18.38 -6.56 -10.39
CA ILE A 5 -17.36 -7.08 -11.30
C ILE A 5 -17.85 -8.43 -11.79
N LEU A 6 -17.97 -8.56 -13.10
CA LEU A 6 -18.36 -9.78 -13.78
C LEU A 6 -17.11 -10.51 -14.25
N LEU A 7 -16.96 -11.76 -13.81
CA LEU A 7 -15.84 -12.64 -14.12
C LEU A 7 -16.32 -14.00 -14.62
N PRO A 8 -15.58 -14.69 -15.51
CA PRO A 8 -15.84 -16.09 -15.80
C PRO A 8 -15.83 -16.96 -14.53
N ALA A 9 -16.64 -18.03 -14.53
CA ALA A 9 -16.83 -18.91 -13.37
C ALA A 9 -15.54 -19.51 -12.81
N THR A 10 -14.61 -19.90 -13.69
CA THR A 10 -13.43 -20.70 -13.34
C THR A 10 -12.11 -20.02 -13.66
N GLN A 11 -12.14 -18.93 -14.43
CA GLN A 11 -10.96 -18.24 -14.95
C GLN A 11 -11.09 -16.72 -14.80
N THR A 12 -10.04 -15.98 -15.13
CA THR A 12 -10.04 -14.51 -15.15
C THR A 12 -10.40 -13.92 -16.52
N GLN A 13 -10.35 -14.75 -17.58
CA GLN A 13 -10.64 -14.41 -18.97
C GLN A 13 -11.43 -15.54 -19.63
N SER A 14 -12.21 -15.23 -20.68
CA SER A 14 -12.87 -16.28 -21.46
C SER A 14 -11.90 -16.99 -22.40
N ASN A 15 -12.12 -18.28 -22.56
CA ASN A 15 -11.39 -19.19 -23.42
C ASN A 15 -12.36 -20.06 -24.24
N GLU A 16 -11.87 -21.11 -24.89
CA GLU A 16 -12.69 -22.03 -25.70
C GLU A 16 -13.72 -22.82 -24.87
N ASP A 17 -13.40 -23.14 -23.61
CA ASP A 17 -14.28 -23.87 -22.70
C ASP A 17 -15.31 -22.98 -21.98
N THR A 18 -15.21 -21.66 -22.18
CA THR A 18 -16.12 -20.71 -21.53
C THR A 18 -17.51 -20.80 -22.14
N ASN A 19 -18.54 -20.76 -21.29
CA ASN A 19 -19.93 -20.74 -21.73
C ASN A 19 -20.12 -19.69 -22.86
N PRO A 20 -20.71 -20.06 -24.02
CA PRO A 20 -20.83 -19.15 -25.16
C PRO A 20 -21.48 -17.81 -24.81
N LYS A 21 -22.52 -17.79 -23.96
CA LYS A 21 -23.15 -16.53 -23.53
C LYS A 21 -22.21 -15.64 -22.71
N VAL A 22 -21.37 -16.23 -21.86
CA VAL A 22 -20.36 -15.52 -21.08
C VAL A 22 -19.27 -14.99 -22.00
N LYS A 23 -18.75 -15.85 -22.90
CA LYS A 23 -17.74 -15.48 -23.89
C LYS A 23 -18.24 -14.32 -24.76
N ASP A 24 -19.42 -14.47 -25.35
CA ASP A 24 -20.06 -13.47 -26.20
C ASP A 24 -20.23 -12.14 -25.45
N PHE A 25 -20.71 -12.15 -24.20
CA PHE A 25 -20.84 -10.93 -23.40
C PHE A 25 -19.49 -10.26 -23.17
N LEU A 26 -18.46 -11.04 -22.81
CA LEU A 26 -17.14 -10.50 -22.51
C LEU A 26 -16.48 -9.92 -23.76
N THR A 27 -16.55 -10.62 -24.90
CA THR A 27 -15.90 -10.21 -26.16
C THR A 27 -16.71 -9.23 -27.00
N THR A 28 -17.97 -8.96 -26.65
CA THR A 28 -18.74 -7.93 -27.36
C THR A 28 -18.14 -6.58 -27.02
N VAL A 29 -17.78 -5.80 -28.04
CA VAL A 29 -17.45 -4.37 -27.90
C VAL A 29 -18.72 -3.66 -27.45
N LEU A 30 -18.89 -3.53 -26.14
CA LEU A 30 -20.02 -2.79 -25.56
C LEU A 30 -19.69 -1.30 -25.70
N GLU A 31 -20.35 -0.62 -26.65
CA GLU A 31 -20.24 0.83 -26.80
C GLU A 31 -20.51 1.53 -25.46
N PRO A 32 -19.78 2.60 -25.11
CA PRO A 32 -20.01 3.35 -23.89
C PRO A 32 -21.47 3.85 -23.84
N ALA A 33 -22.09 3.67 -22.68
CA ALA A 33 -23.52 3.87 -22.40
C ALA A 33 -24.20 4.98 -23.23
N VAL A 34 -24.95 4.58 -24.25
CA VAL A 34 -25.88 5.48 -24.95
C VAL A 34 -27.01 5.88 -24.00
N LYS A 35 -27.32 7.19 -23.96
CA LYS A 35 -28.38 7.81 -23.16
C LYS A 35 -29.69 6.99 -23.22
N ARG A 36 -30.28 6.71 -22.05
CA ARG A 36 -31.63 6.16 -21.93
C ARG A 36 -32.64 7.17 -22.50
N GLU A 37 -33.13 6.96 -23.72
CA GLU A 37 -34.38 7.57 -24.17
C GLU A 37 -35.57 6.67 -23.82
N SER A 38 -36.58 7.28 -23.21
CA SER A 38 -37.84 6.64 -22.81
C SER A 38 -38.73 6.42 -24.03
N LEU A 39 -38.75 5.19 -24.55
CA LEU A 39 -39.69 4.79 -25.60
C LEU A 39 -41.09 4.54 -25.01
N LYS A 40 -42.07 5.31 -25.51
CA LYS A 40 -43.50 5.10 -25.27
C LYS A 40 -43.99 3.83 -25.98
N LEU A 41 -44.82 3.05 -25.28
CA LEU A 41 -45.44 1.82 -25.78
C LEU A 41 -46.39 2.05 -26.96
N ASN A 42 -46.32 1.16 -27.94
CA ASN A 42 -47.49 0.66 -28.68
C ASN A 42 -47.36 -0.85 -28.92
N ALA A 43 -48.50 -1.53 -29.04
CA ALA A 43 -48.72 -2.90 -28.59
C ALA A 43 -48.48 -4.04 -29.62
N ARG A 44 -48.37 -5.26 -29.04
CA ARG A 44 -48.60 -6.64 -29.53
C ARG A 44 -47.52 -7.36 -30.36
N MET A 45 -46.96 -8.44 -29.77
CA MET A 45 -46.96 -9.84 -30.25
C MET A 45 -46.22 -10.77 -29.24
N PRO A 46 -46.54 -12.09 -29.15
CA PRO A 46 -45.90 -13.01 -28.20
C PRO A 46 -44.63 -13.61 -28.81
N VAL A 47 -43.52 -12.93 -28.62
CA VAL A 47 -42.18 -13.51 -28.78
C VAL A 47 -41.67 -13.75 -27.35
N LYS A 48 -41.02 -14.89 -27.08
CA LYS A 48 -40.15 -15.03 -25.89
C LYS A 48 -39.10 -13.90 -25.99
N GLN A 49 -39.42 -12.72 -25.49
CA GLN A 49 -38.46 -11.64 -25.37
C GLN A 49 -37.47 -12.13 -24.34
N GLU A 50 -36.31 -12.60 -24.81
CA GLU A 50 -35.11 -12.59 -23.98
C GLU A 50 -35.00 -11.15 -23.48
N LYS A 51 -35.37 -10.94 -22.23
CA LYS A 51 -35.33 -9.65 -21.57
C LYS A 51 -33.85 -9.28 -21.53
N LYS A 52 -33.37 -8.53 -22.53
CA LYS A 52 -31.99 -8.03 -22.56
C LYS A 52 -31.84 -7.15 -21.33
N ILE A 53 -31.16 -7.68 -20.32
CA ILE A 53 -30.83 -6.93 -19.12
C ILE A 53 -29.84 -5.84 -19.55
N PRO A 54 -30.19 -4.55 -19.46
CA PRO A 54 -29.30 -3.49 -19.90
C PRO A 54 -28.15 -3.37 -18.89
N VAL A 55 -27.05 -4.08 -19.14
CA VAL A 55 -25.86 -4.00 -18.29
C VAL A 55 -25.00 -2.83 -18.75
N LYS A 56 -24.85 -1.83 -17.89
CA LYS A 56 -23.97 -0.70 -18.15
C LYS A 56 -22.54 -1.08 -17.76
N VAL A 57 -21.69 -1.34 -18.76
CA VAL A 57 -20.26 -1.56 -18.53
C VAL A 57 -19.57 -0.22 -18.26
N LEU A 58 -18.80 -0.20 -17.18
CA LEU A 58 -18.08 0.95 -16.68
C LEU A 58 -16.61 0.92 -17.08
N ASP A 59 -15.97 -0.25 -17.05
CA ASP A 59 -14.57 -0.47 -17.43
C ASP A 59 -14.31 -1.97 -17.69
N SER A 60 -13.20 -2.32 -18.34
CA SER A 60 -12.83 -3.69 -18.73
C SER A 60 -11.35 -3.99 -18.44
N ILE A 61 -11.08 -5.21 -17.97
CA ILE A 61 -9.74 -5.80 -17.97
C ILE A 61 -9.65 -6.67 -19.22
N GLN A 62 -8.97 -6.17 -20.25
CA GLN A 62 -8.92 -6.77 -21.59
C GLN A 62 -10.29 -6.92 -22.25
N GLU A 63 -10.27 -7.27 -23.53
CA GLU A 63 -11.48 -7.53 -24.29
C GLU A 63 -12.21 -8.77 -23.75
N ASN A 64 -11.54 -9.89 -23.52
CA ASN A 64 -12.16 -11.13 -23.06
C ASN A 64 -12.16 -11.33 -21.52
N GLY A 65 -11.71 -10.35 -20.74
CA GLY A 65 -11.58 -10.45 -19.29
C GLY A 65 -12.66 -9.69 -18.51
N ALA A 66 -12.43 -9.52 -17.21
CA ALA A 66 -13.38 -8.99 -16.25
C ALA A 66 -14.01 -7.65 -16.68
N LYS A 67 -15.29 -7.45 -16.35
CA LYS A 67 -16.04 -6.22 -16.64
C LYS A 67 -16.53 -5.59 -15.34
N LEU A 68 -16.22 -4.32 -15.11
CA LEU A 68 -16.86 -3.50 -14.07
C LEU A 68 -18.19 -3.00 -14.62
N VAL A 69 -19.28 -3.20 -13.89
CA VAL A 69 -20.64 -2.88 -14.34
C VAL A 69 -21.46 -2.20 -13.27
N GLU A 70 -22.47 -1.43 -13.67
CA GLU A 70 -23.49 -0.86 -12.77
C GLU A 70 -24.80 -1.63 -12.94
N LEU A 71 -25.35 -2.16 -11.83
CA LEU A 71 -26.62 -2.90 -11.79
C LEU A 71 -27.49 -2.43 -10.61
N SER A 72 -28.81 -2.40 -10.80
CA SER A 72 -29.78 -2.37 -9.70
C SER A 72 -30.02 -3.76 -9.11
N ASP A 73 -30.61 -3.85 -7.91
CA ASP A 73 -30.87 -5.14 -7.25
C ASP A 73 -31.78 -6.05 -8.09
N ASN A 74 -32.76 -5.46 -8.79
CA ASN A 74 -33.64 -6.18 -9.70
C ASN A 74 -32.87 -6.68 -10.94
N GLU A 75 -31.99 -5.85 -11.52
CA GLU A 75 -31.15 -6.25 -12.66
C GLU A 75 -30.14 -7.33 -12.26
N LEU A 76 -29.58 -7.27 -11.05
CA LEU A 76 -28.68 -8.28 -10.50
C LEU A 76 -29.38 -9.63 -10.33
N ALA A 77 -30.59 -9.64 -9.78
CA ALA A 77 -31.40 -10.84 -9.62
C ALA A 77 -31.73 -11.48 -10.98
N ASP A 78 -32.14 -10.66 -11.96
CA ASP A 78 -32.39 -11.12 -13.33
C ASP A 78 -31.09 -11.63 -14.00
N PHE A 79 -29.95 -10.97 -13.74
CA PHE A 79 -28.65 -11.26 -14.39
C PHE A 79 -28.13 -12.64 -13.99
N HIS A 80 -28.20 -12.97 -12.71
CA HIS A 80 -27.72 -14.25 -12.18
C HIS A 80 -28.36 -15.45 -12.88
N PHE A 81 -29.67 -15.40 -13.17
CA PHE A 81 -30.37 -16.47 -13.89
C PHE A 81 -30.13 -16.46 -15.41
N SER A 82 -29.96 -15.27 -15.99
CA SER A 82 -29.89 -15.09 -17.44
C SER A 82 -28.50 -15.40 -18.01
N TYR A 83 -27.45 -15.21 -17.20
CA TYR A 83 -26.05 -15.43 -17.58
C TYR A 83 -25.36 -16.39 -16.60
N PRO A 84 -25.76 -17.69 -16.58
CA PRO A 84 -25.06 -18.68 -15.77
C PRO A 84 -23.60 -18.79 -16.22
N GLY A 85 -22.68 -18.90 -15.26
CA GLY A 85 -21.24 -18.97 -15.54
C GLY A 85 -20.48 -17.67 -15.32
N PHE A 86 -21.13 -16.60 -14.84
CA PHE A 86 -20.45 -15.49 -14.20
C PHE A 86 -20.31 -15.69 -12.70
N ARG A 87 -19.16 -15.30 -12.17
CA ARG A 87 -19.03 -14.84 -10.79
C ARG A 87 -19.33 -13.36 -10.76
N ILE A 88 -20.18 -12.96 -9.82
CA ILE A 88 -20.60 -11.57 -9.64
C ILE A 88 -20.01 -11.10 -8.31
N ILE A 89 -19.01 -10.23 -8.39
CA ILE A 89 -18.25 -9.78 -7.24
C ILE A 89 -18.61 -8.33 -6.95
N LYS A 90 -18.87 -7.99 -5.69
CA LYS A 90 -19.13 -6.60 -5.33
C LYS A 90 -17.85 -5.77 -5.47
N GLU A 91 -17.97 -4.54 -5.98
CA GLU A 91 -16.84 -3.59 -5.91
C GLU A 91 -16.51 -3.29 -4.44
N LYS A 92 -15.26 -3.49 -4.06
CA LYS A 92 -14.71 -3.22 -2.72
C LYS A 92 -13.55 -2.24 -2.83
N PHE A 93 -13.24 -1.58 -1.73
CA PHE A 93 -12.22 -0.53 -1.69
C PHE A 93 -11.14 -0.86 -0.67
N TYR A 94 -9.88 -0.76 -1.10
CA TYR A 94 -8.69 -1.06 -0.31
C TYR A 94 -8.03 0.22 0.15
N LYS A 95 -7.44 0.18 1.34
CA LYS A 95 -6.66 1.30 1.89
C LYS A 95 -5.17 0.99 1.76
N LYS A 96 -4.36 2.05 1.71
CA LYS A 96 -2.90 1.93 1.84
C LYS A 96 -2.56 1.38 3.22
N ALA A 97 -1.58 0.49 3.32
CA ALA A 97 -1.12 -0.05 4.61
C ALA A 97 -0.16 0.92 5.31
N THR A 98 -0.62 2.16 5.54
CA THR A 98 0.11 3.23 6.25
C THR A 98 -0.24 3.28 7.72
N VAL A 99 0.70 3.71 8.57
CA VAL A 99 0.38 3.98 9.98
C VAL A 99 -0.47 5.24 10.07
N TYR A 100 -1.58 5.16 10.81
CA TYR A 100 -2.45 6.32 11.01
C TYR A 100 -1.72 7.40 11.81
N ARG A 101 -1.79 8.65 11.33
CA ARG A 101 -1.41 9.79 12.17
C ARG A 101 -2.38 9.89 13.34
N GLU A 102 -1.82 10.11 14.52
CA GLU A 102 -2.62 10.28 15.73
C GLU A 102 -3.63 11.43 15.57
N ALA A 103 -4.88 11.17 15.95
CA ALA A 103 -5.98 12.13 15.82
C ALA A 103 -6.77 12.22 17.12
N ILE A 104 -7.40 13.37 17.34
CA ILE A 104 -8.33 13.59 18.44
C ILE A 104 -9.73 13.12 18.02
N GLU A 105 -10.46 12.49 18.95
CA GLU A 105 -11.88 12.21 18.72
C GLU A 105 -12.75 13.39 19.11
N LYS A 106 -12.35 14.10 20.17
CA LYS A 106 -13.11 15.23 20.71
C LYS A 106 -12.15 16.38 20.96
N LYS A 107 -12.42 17.49 20.27
CA LYS A 107 -11.80 18.78 20.61
C LYS A 107 -12.16 19.15 22.04
N ALA A 108 -11.21 19.76 22.73
CA ALA A 108 -11.48 20.35 24.03
C ALA A 108 -12.71 21.28 23.95
N LYS A 109 -13.73 21.04 24.79
CA LYS A 109 -14.93 21.88 24.84
C LYS A 109 -14.56 23.32 25.21
N LYS A 110 -15.18 24.30 24.57
CA LYS A 110 -15.10 25.73 24.93
C LYS A 110 -15.79 25.96 26.28
N SER A 111 -15.10 25.78 27.42
CA SER A 111 -15.63 26.18 28.73
C SER A 111 -14.53 26.78 29.62
N GLN A 112 -14.62 28.09 29.82
CA GLN A 112 -13.97 29.06 30.73
C GLN A 112 -12.50 28.96 31.17
N VAL A 113 -11.73 27.92 30.84
CA VAL A 113 -10.27 27.91 31.05
C VAL A 113 -9.55 27.41 29.78
N ASN A 114 -9.34 28.32 28.83
CA ASN A 114 -8.62 28.05 27.58
C ASN A 114 -7.12 28.32 27.76
N ASN A 115 -6.32 27.28 28.00
CA ASN A 115 -4.87 27.41 27.84
C ASN A 115 -4.56 27.38 26.34
N LYS A 116 -4.28 28.55 25.77
CA LYS A 116 -3.79 28.67 24.40
C LYS A 116 -2.31 28.29 24.39
N LEU A 117 -1.97 27.26 23.63
CA LEU A 117 -0.61 26.88 23.35
C LEU A 117 -0.26 27.36 21.94
N GLN A 118 0.61 28.36 21.87
CA GLN A 118 1.19 28.81 20.60
C GLN A 118 2.41 27.96 20.30
N ILE A 119 2.42 27.33 19.13
CA ILE A 119 3.53 26.50 18.67
C ILE A 119 4.14 27.15 17.43
N THR A 120 5.45 27.31 17.44
CA THR A 120 6.23 27.65 16.24
C THR A 120 7.09 26.44 15.85
N VAL A 121 6.97 26.00 14.61
CA VAL A 121 7.79 24.93 14.03
C VAL A 121 8.76 25.52 13.03
N THR A 122 10.04 25.19 13.20
CA THR A 122 11.12 25.61 12.31
C THR A 122 12.00 24.43 11.92
N ASP A 123 12.89 24.63 10.95
CA ASP A 123 14.10 23.82 10.84
C ASP A 123 15.13 24.21 11.93
N LYS A 124 16.34 23.64 11.88
CA LYS A 124 17.40 23.94 12.85
C LYS A 124 18.01 25.31 12.66
N GLU A 125 17.89 25.87 11.46
CA GLU A 125 18.37 27.18 11.06
C GLU A 125 17.38 28.30 11.47
N GLY A 126 16.18 27.93 11.91
CA GLY A 126 15.14 28.84 12.39
C GLY A 126 14.14 29.26 11.31
N ASN A 127 14.19 28.68 10.11
CA ASN A 127 13.23 28.96 9.05
C ASN A 127 11.87 28.33 9.39
N PRO A 128 10.76 29.06 9.22
CA PRO A 128 9.43 28.55 9.53
C PRO A 128 9.00 27.43 8.58
N LEU A 129 8.40 26.36 9.14
CA LEU A 129 7.90 25.23 8.36
C LEU A 129 6.37 25.26 8.23
N LYS A 130 5.89 25.37 6.98
CA LYS A 130 4.46 25.40 6.62
C LYS A 130 3.88 23.98 6.56
N ASP A 131 2.56 23.87 6.72
CA ASP A 131 1.77 22.66 6.49
C ASP A 131 2.16 21.46 7.38
N ILE A 132 2.75 21.73 8.54
CA ILE A 132 3.12 20.71 9.52
C ILE A 132 1.92 20.41 10.42
N TYR A 133 1.39 19.19 10.34
CA TYR A 133 0.30 18.75 11.19
C TYR A 133 0.79 18.42 12.60
N ILE A 134 0.11 18.97 13.60
CA ILE A 134 0.44 18.80 15.01
C ILE A 134 -0.81 18.38 15.77
N VAL A 135 -0.65 17.42 16.67
CA VAL A 135 -1.70 17.00 17.60
C VAL A 135 -1.13 16.91 19.01
N ALA A 136 -1.89 17.43 19.98
CA ALA A 136 -1.53 17.36 21.39
C ALA A 136 -2.72 16.83 22.21
N PHE A 137 -2.45 15.82 23.02
CA PHE A 137 -3.43 15.17 23.88
C PHE A 137 -3.24 15.60 25.33
N THR A 138 -4.29 16.15 25.93
CA THR A 138 -4.39 16.35 27.39
C THR A 138 -4.87 15.08 28.10
N ASP A 139 -5.60 14.24 27.37
CA ASP A 139 -6.00 12.89 27.77
C ASP A 139 -5.90 11.97 26.56
N PHE A 140 -4.85 11.15 26.52
CA PHE A 140 -4.58 10.28 25.39
C PHE A 140 -5.53 9.10 25.32
N VAL A 141 -5.93 8.54 26.48
CA VAL A 141 -6.84 7.39 26.55
C VAL A 141 -8.20 7.74 25.98
N ASN A 142 -8.73 8.92 26.33
CA ASN A 142 -10.02 9.40 25.83
C ASN A 142 -9.92 10.23 24.54
N ARG A 143 -8.74 10.22 23.89
CA ARG A 143 -8.45 11.00 22.65
C ARG A 143 -8.87 12.47 22.74
N LEU A 144 -8.75 13.09 23.92
CA LEU A 144 -9.07 14.50 24.16
C LEU A 144 -7.84 15.38 23.97
N GLY A 145 -8.00 16.44 23.18
CA GLY A 145 -6.92 17.37 22.89
C GLY A 145 -7.33 18.44 21.90
N ASP A 146 -6.34 18.96 21.20
CA ASP A 146 -6.54 19.80 20.02
C ASP A 146 -5.44 19.49 18.98
N SER A 147 -5.73 19.83 17.74
CA SER A 147 -4.83 19.64 16.61
C SER A 147 -4.93 20.81 15.64
N GLY A 148 -3.90 20.97 14.83
CA GLY A 148 -3.88 21.97 13.79
C GLY A 148 -2.63 21.85 12.93
N THR A 149 -2.62 22.64 11.86
CA THR A 149 -1.54 22.66 10.89
C THR A 149 -0.86 24.02 10.91
N THR A 150 0.47 24.04 10.78
CA THR A 150 1.22 25.30 10.76
C THR A 150 0.91 26.14 9.52
N THR A 151 0.82 27.45 9.73
CA THR A 151 0.73 28.45 8.65
C THR A 151 2.06 28.62 7.92
N ALA A 152 2.11 29.45 6.87
CA ALA A 152 3.35 29.83 6.18
C ALA A 152 4.42 30.46 7.10
N LYS A 153 4.03 30.97 8.28
CA LYS A 153 4.94 31.49 9.30
C LYS A 153 5.41 30.43 10.31
N GLY A 154 5.12 29.15 10.07
CA GLY A 154 5.47 28.05 10.96
C GLY A 154 4.63 27.99 12.23
N LYS A 155 3.53 28.75 12.32
CA LYS A 155 2.76 28.91 13.56
C LYS A 155 1.44 28.16 13.53
N VAL A 156 1.08 27.56 14.67
CA VAL A 156 -0.25 27.02 14.98
C VAL A 156 -0.62 27.38 16.42
N THR A 157 -1.91 27.48 16.72
CA THR A 157 -2.40 27.63 18.11
C THR A 157 -3.35 26.49 18.44
N LEU A 158 -3.04 25.77 19.52
CA LEU A 158 -3.88 24.71 20.07
C LEU A 158 -4.62 25.21 21.31
N ASN A 159 -5.89 24.84 21.45
CA ASN A 159 -6.75 25.20 22.56
C ASN A 159 -6.94 23.99 23.46
N LEU A 160 -6.19 23.93 24.55
CA LEU A 160 -6.09 22.73 25.40
C LEU A 160 -6.79 22.92 26.75
N LYS A 161 -7.42 21.84 27.23
CA LYS A 161 -8.01 21.77 28.58
C LYS A 161 -6.92 21.44 29.60
N GLY A 162 -6.26 22.48 30.11
CA GLY A 162 -5.15 22.36 31.06
C GLY A 162 -3.78 22.51 30.41
N LYS A 163 -2.73 22.61 31.25
CA LYS A 163 -1.34 22.80 30.78
C LYS A 163 -0.56 21.48 30.63
N ARG A 164 -1.04 20.39 31.25
CA ARG A 164 -0.38 19.08 31.17
C ARG A 164 -0.73 18.41 29.85
N ILE A 165 0.29 18.09 29.07
CA ILE A 165 0.20 17.36 27.80
C ILE A 165 0.74 15.96 28.03
N GLN A 166 -0.10 14.96 27.75
CA GLN A 166 0.27 13.55 27.88
C GLN A 166 1.11 13.09 26.69
N ARG A 167 0.70 13.47 25.48
CA ARG A 167 1.43 13.18 24.24
C ARG A 167 1.27 14.31 23.24
N MET A 168 2.34 14.64 22.52
CA MET A 168 2.34 15.56 21.40
C MET A 168 3.11 14.93 20.25
N TYR A 169 2.53 15.02 19.06
CA TYR A 169 3.11 14.53 17.82
C TYR A 169 3.13 15.65 16.79
N VAL A 170 4.20 15.70 16.00
CA VAL A 170 4.40 16.64 14.90
C VAL A 170 4.80 15.83 13.67
N TYR A 171 4.01 15.94 12.61
CA TYR A 171 4.13 15.11 11.42
C TYR A 171 4.46 15.98 10.20
N PRO A 172 5.74 16.13 9.84
CA PRO A 172 6.13 16.57 8.51
C PRO A 172 5.77 15.48 7.48
N GLU A 173 5.44 15.88 6.26
CA GLU A 173 5.18 14.93 5.15
C GLU A 173 6.47 14.41 4.53
N HIS A 174 7.49 15.26 4.45
CA HIS A 174 8.78 14.95 3.85
C HIS A 174 9.86 15.87 4.45
N SER A 175 11.12 15.66 4.03
CA SER A 175 12.32 16.47 4.32
C SER A 175 12.78 16.54 5.77
N TYR A 176 11.93 16.20 6.75
CA TYR A 176 12.25 16.30 8.18
C TYR A 176 11.78 15.05 8.95
N TRP A 177 12.48 14.73 10.02
CA TRP A 177 12.00 13.81 11.05
C TRP A 177 10.83 14.43 11.80
N GLY A 178 9.81 13.61 12.07
CA GLY A 178 8.72 13.99 12.97
C GLY A 178 9.21 14.20 14.40
N TYR A 179 8.39 14.86 15.21
CA TYR A 179 8.71 15.14 16.61
C TYR A 179 7.69 14.50 17.55
N TYR A 180 8.17 13.99 18.67
CA TYR A 180 7.36 13.40 19.74
C TYR A 180 7.84 13.87 21.10
N ARG A 181 6.88 14.23 21.96
CA ARG A 181 7.11 14.51 23.37
C ARG A 181 5.94 14.02 24.19
N SER A 182 6.22 13.38 25.32
CA SER A 182 5.20 12.92 26.27
C SER A 182 5.42 13.51 27.66
N SER A 183 4.34 13.48 28.45
CA SER A 183 4.33 13.79 29.89
C SER A 183 5.05 15.09 30.27
N PHE A 184 4.57 16.22 29.76
CA PHE A 184 5.15 17.53 30.09
C PHE A 184 4.08 18.58 30.38
N THR A 185 4.46 19.64 31.09
CA THR A 185 3.63 20.83 31.27
C THR A 185 4.02 21.86 30.24
N ALA A 186 3.09 22.23 29.36
CA ALA A 186 3.31 23.25 28.35
C ALA A 186 3.33 24.66 28.96
N SER A 187 4.30 25.46 28.50
CA SER A 187 4.26 26.92 28.63
C SER A 187 3.26 27.50 27.62
N ALA A 188 2.93 28.79 27.68
CA ALA A 188 2.04 29.42 26.69
C ALA A 188 2.62 29.38 25.26
N VAL A 189 3.96 29.33 25.13
CA VAL A 189 4.69 29.30 23.85
C VAL A 189 5.60 28.07 23.81
N LEU A 190 5.62 27.37 22.69
CA LEU A 190 6.49 26.24 22.44
C LEU A 190 7.16 26.38 21.06
N ASN A 191 8.49 26.32 21.04
CA ASN A 191 9.26 26.30 19.80
C ASN A 191 9.76 24.88 19.55
N ILE A 192 9.55 24.36 18.35
CA ILE A 192 9.95 23.01 17.94
C ILE A 192 10.80 23.15 16.68
N ALA A 193 12.10 22.85 16.78
CA ALA A 193 12.97 22.72 15.62
C ALA A 193 12.98 21.26 15.15
N LEU A 194 12.55 21.01 13.91
CA LEU A 194 12.60 19.69 13.30
C LEU A 194 14.01 19.42 12.75
N THR A 195 14.41 18.15 12.80
CA THR A 195 15.69 17.71 12.24
C THR A 195 15.47 17.33 10.78
N SER A 196 16.24 17.91 9.87
CA SER A 196 16.23 17.53 8.45
C SER A 196 16.62 16.06 8.28
N ILE A 197 16.11 15.44 7.22
CA ILE A 197 16.49 14.09 6.84
C ILE A 197 17.93 14.13 6.30
N ASP A 198 18.82 13.44 7.00
CA ASP A 198 20.08 12.99 6.44
C ASP A 198 19.81 11.68 5.69
N ILE A 199 19.94 11.70 4.36
CA ILE A 199 19.68 10.54 3.51
C ILE A 199 20.69 9.40 3.71
N HIS A 200 21.81 9.67 4.39
CA HIS A 200 22.81 8.68 4.79
C HIS A 200 22.64 8.20 6.24
N TYR A 201 21.61 8.68 6.94
CA TYR A 201 21.28 8.20 8.28
C TYR A 201 21.03 6.68 8.26
N LYS A 202 21.67 5.97 9.19
CA LYS A 202 21.52 4.52 9.32
C LYS A 202 20.20 4.16 10.01
N ASP A 203 19.13 4.18 9.22
CA ASP A 203 17.82 3.69 9.62
C ASP A 203 17.79 2.15 9.76
N VAL A 204 16.64 1.58 10.11
CA VAL A 204 16.53 0.14 10.35
C VAL A 204 16.72 -0.67 9.06
N LEU A 205 16.30 -0.14 7.91
CA LEU A 205 16.54 -0.77 6.61
C LEU A 205 18.04 -0.92 6.39
N ARG A 206 18.79 0.18 6.52
CA ARG A 206 20.24 0.25 6.31
C ARG A 206 21.04 -0.43 7.43
N HIS A 207 20.42 -0.68 8.58
CA HIS A 207 21.00 -1.50 9.64
C HIS A 207 21.09 -2.97 9.22
N PHE A 208 20.03 -3.52 8.66
CA PHE A 208 19.98 -4.93 8.23
C PHE A 208 20.50 -5.13 6.81
N TYR A 209 20.29 -4.15 5.94
CA TYR A 209 20.63 -4.17 4.53
C TYR A 209 21.59 -3.01 4.24
N PRO A 210 22.92 -3.19 4.31
CA PRO A 210 23.88 -2.12 4.07
C PRO A 210 23.97 -1.74 2.57
N THR A 211 22.87 -1.22 2.02
CA THR A 211 22.63 -1.05 0.57
C THR A 211 23.68 -0.19 -0.13
N ALA A 212 24.28 0.78 0.57
CA ALA A 212 25.32 1.63 0.00
C ALA A 212 26.60 0.88 -0.41
N GLY A 213 26.87 -0.28 0.19
CA GLY A 213 28.02 -1.13 -0.16
C GLY A 213 27.68 -2.25 -1.14
N TRP A 214 26.41 -2.37 -1.56
CA TRP A 214 25.98 -3.45 -2.44
C TRP A 214 26.08 -3.04 -3.91
N PRO A 215 26.54 -3.95 -4.79
CA PRO A 215 26.47 -3.69 -6.21
C PRO A 215 25.00 -3.62 -6.67
N SER A 216 24.77 -2.86 -7.73
CA SER A 216 23.53 -2.94 -8.48
C SER A 216 23.35 -4.36 -9.02
N ILE A 217 22.13 -4.87 -8.97
CA ILE A 217 21.79 -6.17 -9.54
C ILE A 217 21.46 -6.00 -11.03
N PRO A 218 21.51 -7.09 -11.83
CA PRO A 218 21.16 -7.03 -13.25
C PRO A 218 19.75 -6.48 -13.49
N ALA A 219 19.60 -5.63 -14.50
CA ALA A 219 18.32 -5.08 -14.96
C ALA A 219 17.48 -6.12 -15.75
N SER A 220 17.40 -7.34 -15.23
CA SER A 220 16.60 -8.45 -15.76
C SER A 220 15.46 -8.84 -14.83
N ILE A 221 15.42 -8.28 -13.62
CA ILE A 221 14.36 -8.53 -12.63
C ILE A 221 13.39 -7.36 -12.66
N ARG A 222 12.11 -7.70 -12.83
CA ARG A 222 11.02 -6.72 -12.94
C ARG A 222 10.13 -6.75 -11.71
N VAL A 223 9.86 -5.57 -11.15
CA VAL A 223 9.04 -5.43 -9.95
C VAL A 223 7.87 -4.49 -10.22
N ALA A 224 6.65 -5.02 -10.09
CA ALA A 224 5.42 -4.26 -10.14
C ALA A 224 5.11 -3.60 -8.79
N VAL A 225 5.02 -2.28 -8.77
CA VAL A 225 4.58 -1.50 -7.61
C VAL A 225 3.11 -1.10 -7.83
N ILE A 226 2.20 -1.80 -7.15
CA ILE A 226 0.76 -1.52 -7.20
C ILE A 226 0.40 -0.58 -6.04
N ASP A 227 0.34 0.72 -6.33
CA ASP A 227 0.29 1.77 -5.30
C ASP A 227 -0.30 3.11 -5.83
N THR A 228 0.10 4.26 -5.28
CA THR A 228 -0.33 5.62 -5.66
C THR A 228 0.33 6.15 -6.93
N GLY A 229 1.09 5.30 -7.64
CA GLY A 229 2.01 5.69 -8.71
C GLY A 229 3.43 5.94 -8.18
N VAL A 230 4.38 6.16 -9.08
CA VAL A 230 5.80 6.29 -8.75
C VAL A 230 6.41 7.50 -9.45
N GLY A 231 7.14 8.30 -8.68
CA GLY A 231 7.95 9.42 -9.18
C GLY A 231 7.10 10.61 -9.66
N PRO A 232 7.75 11.61 -10.28
CA PRO A 232 9.18 11.64 -10.62
C PRO A 232 10.10 11.84 -9.40
N HIS A 233 11.30 11.24 -9.46
CA HIS A 233 12.38 11.44 -8.51
C HIS A 233 13.73 11.04 -9.14
N LYS A 234 14.80 11.82 -8.93
CA LYS A 234 16.12 11.64 -9.56
C LYS A 234 16.82 10.31 -9.25
N ASP A 235 16.54 9.72 -8.08
CA ASP A 235 17.08 8.41 -7.68
C ASP A 235 16.27 7.22 -8.24
N LEU A 236 15.17 7.47 -8.96
CA LEU A 236 14.26 6.46 -9.47
C LEU A 236 14.16 6.52 -10.99
N VAL A 237 14.28 5.35 -11.62
CA VAL A 237 13.96 5.14 -13.03
C VAL A 237 12.78 4.19 -13.10
N VAL A 238 11.67 4.66 -13.68
CA VAL A 238 10.46 3.85 -13.89
C VAL A 238 10.51 3.31 -15.32
N SER A 239 10.53 1.99 -15.47
CA SER A 239 10.67 1.29 -16.76
C SER A 239 9.36 1.23 -17.56
N GLY A 240 8.22 1.36 -16.88
CA GLY A 240 6.89 1.30 -17.50
C GLY A 240 5.79 1.36 -16.45
N GLY A 241 4.54 1.25 -16.87
CA GLY A 241 3.42 1.32 -15.95
C GLY A 241 2.07 1.58 -16.59
N MET A 242 1.05 1.64 -15.75
CA MET A 242 -0.32 2.00 -16.14
C MET A 242 -1.06 2.65 -14.97
N ASN A 243 -1.77 3.75 -15.25
CA ASN A 243 -2.81 4.23 -14.36
C ASN A 243 -4.07 3.38 -14.56
N CYS A 244 -4.43 2.64 -13.52
CA CYS A 244 -5.57 1.71 -13.53
C CYS A 244 -6.86 2.38 -13.07
N VAL A 245 -6.81 3.64 -12.63
CA VAL A 245 -7.98 4.38 -12.15
C VAL A 245 -8.86 4.74 -13.34
N LYS A 246 -10.15 4.39 -13.24
CA LYS A 246 -11.14 4.72 -14.25
C LYS A 246 -11.25 6.24 -14.45
N ASP A 247 -11.46 6.64 -15.71
CA ASP A 247 -11.62 8.02 -16.17
C ASP A 247 -10.38 8.93 -15.96
N GLU A 248 -9.23 8.35 -15.58
CA GLU A 248 -7.91 9.00 -15.60
C GLU A 248 -7.09 8.57 -16.83
N ASP A 249 -6.06 9.33 -17.19
CA ASP A 249 -5.17 8.97 -18.30
C ASP A 249 -4.36 7.71 -17.95
N PRO A 250 -4.52 6.57 -18.67
CA PRO A 250 -3.81 5.33 -18.40
C PRO A 250 -2.27 5.46 -18.52
N LYS A 251 -1.77 6.50 -19.21
CA LYS A 251 -0.34 6.77 -19.35
C LYS A 251 0.24 7.56 -18.18
N ASP A 252 -0.59 8.16 -17.34
CA ASP A 252 -0.14 8.92 -16.16
C ASP A 252 -0.02 8.02 -14.92
N TYR A 253 0.93 7.08 -14.97
CA TYR A 253 1.26 6.20 -13.85
C TYR A 253 2.21 6.84 -12.81
N LYS A 254 2.37 8.17 -12.85
CA LYS A 254 3.16 8.92 -11.86
C LYS A 254 2.42 8.99 -10.53
N ASP A 255 3.18 9.32 -9.49
CA ASP A 255 2.63 9.48 -8.14
C ASP A 255 1.52 10.54 -8.13
N ASN A 256 0.44 10.25 -7.41
CA ASN A 256 -0.73 11.10 -7.32
C ASN A 256 -0.55 12.32 -6.38
N GLY A 257 0.66 12.54 -5.85
CA GLY A 257 1.02 13.62 -4.93
C GLY A 257 1.04 13.20 -3.46
N GLU A 258 0.59 11.98 -3.14
CA GLU A 258 0.64 11.44 -1.78
C GLU A 258 2.02 10.85 -1.42
N GLY A 259 2.83 10.51 -2.43
CA GLY A 259 4.22 10.08 -2.29
C GLY A 259 4.44 8.66 -1.76
N HIS A 260 3.37 7.92 -1.47
CA HIS A 260 3.46 6.59 -0.87
C HIS A 260 4.12 5.57 -1.83
N GLY A 261 3.63 5.47 -3.06
CA GLY A 261 4.19 4.57 -4.08
C GLY A 261 5.62 4.96 -4.48
N THR A 262 5.93 6.26 -4.53
CA THR A 262 7.31 6.73 -4.70
C THR A 262 8.23 6.28 -3.56
N HIS A 263 7.76 6.33 -2.31
CA HIS A 263 8.51 5.87 -1.14
C HIS A 263 8.75 4.36 -1.19
N VAL A 264 7.70 3.59 -1.51
CA VAL A 264 7.75 2.14 -1.72
C VAL A 264 8.77 1.77 -2.81
N ALA A 265 8.71 2.41 -3.98
CA ALA A 265 9.64 2.17 -5.09
C ALA A 265 11.10 2.46 -4.72
N GLY A 266 11.34 3.54 -3.95
CA GLY A 266 12.69 3.87 -3.48
C GLY A 266 13.29 2.82 -2.56
N ILE A 267 12.48 2.21 -1.69
CA ILE A 267 12.92 1.10 -0.83
C ILE A 267 13.33 -0.10 -1.69
N ILE A 268 12.61 -0.37 -2.79
CA ILE A 268 12.91 -1.50 -3.67
C ILE A 268 14.19 -1.23 -4.46
N GLY A 269 14.28 -0.13 -5.20
CA GLY A 269 15.26 -0.02 -6.30
C GLY A 269 15.86 1.35 -6.56
N ALA A 270 15.79 2.31 -5.62
CA ALA A 270 16.51 3.57 -5.79
C ALA A 270 18.01 3.35 -6.09
N SER A 271 18.57 4.15 -6.99
CA SER A 271 19.95 3.98 -7.51
C SER A 271 20.69 5.32 -7.65
N GLY A 272 20.58 6.19 -6.65
CA GLY A 272 21.18 7.53 -6.66
C GLY A 272 21.68 7.97 -5.29
N GLY A 273 21.21 9.13 -4.81
CA GLY A 273 21.55 9.67 -3.49
C GLY A 273 21.26 8.67 -2.35
N ILE A 274 20.17 7.90 -2.47
CA ILE A 274 19.97 6.68 -1.71
C ILE A 274 20.00 5.44 -2.62
N HIS A 275 20.43 4.33 -2.03
CA HIS A 275 20.32 3.00 -2.64
C HIS A 275 19.17 2.25 -1.98
N GLY A 276 18.20 1.85 -2.80
CA GLY A 276 17.17 0.89 -2.44
C GLY A 276 17.79 -0.47 -2.15
N VAL A 277 16.99 -1.41 -1.66
CA VAL A 277 17.43 -2.77 -1.40
C VAL A 277 17.98 -3.31 -2.71
N ALA A 278 17.20 -3.63 -3.72
CA ALA A 278 17.68 -4.12 -5.01
C ALA A 278 17.89 -2.99 -6.06
N ALA A 279 18.85 -2.09 -5.82
CA ALA A 279 19.28 -1.14 -6.85
C ALA A 279 19.60 -1.88 -8.17
N GLY A 280 19.05 -1.41 -9.29
CA GLY A 280 19.20 -2.02 -10.62
C GLY A 280 18.00 -2.83 -11.14
N VAL A 281 16.97 -3.10 -10.32
CA VAL A 281 15.72 -3.68 -10.83
C VAL A 281 14.99 -2.74 -11.80
N GLU A 282 14.19 -3.33 -12.69
CA GLU A 282 13.22 -2.59 -13.48
C GLU A 282 11.94 -2.37 -12.65
N ILE A 283 11.62 -1.11 -12.32
CA ILE A 283 10.41 -0.76 -11.57
C ILE A 283 9.28 -0.44 -12.54
N PHE A 284 8.15 -1.14 -12.38
CA PHE A 284 6.90 -0.87 -13.09
C PHE A 284 5.89 -0.23 -12.14
N SER A 285 5.33 0.92 -12.53
CA SER A 285 4.39 1.69 -11.71
C SER A 285 2.94 1.39 -12.11
N TYR A 286 2.16 0.81 -11.20
CA TYR A 286 0.73 0.61 -11.40
C TYR A 286 -0.06 1.43 -10.40
N ARG A 287 -0.59 2.56 -10.86
CA ARG A 287 -1.37 3.47 -10.02
C ARG A 287 -2.80 2.95 -9.89
N VAL A 288 -3.22 2.65 -8.67
CA VAL A 288 -4.57 2.15 -8.35
C VAL A 288 -5.35 3.05 -7.40
N PHE A 289 -4.67 4.01 -6.75
CA PHE A 289 -5.30 4.96 -5.85
C PHE A 289 -5.60 6.28 -6.56
N PRO A 290 -6.89 6.66 -6.67
CA PRO A 290 -7.25 8.04 -7.00
C PRO A 290 -6.81 8.97 -5.86
N VAL A 291 -6.59 10.25 -6.18
CA VAL A 291 -6.16 11.26 -5.19
C VAL A 291 -7.13 11.31 -4.01
N GLY A 292 -6.62 11.08 -2.78
CA GLY A 292 -7.39 11.17 -1.54
C GLY A 292 -8.48 10.11 -1.37
N LYS A 293 -8.47 9.03 -2.17
CA LYS A 293 -9.49 7.96 -2.14
C LYS A 293 -8.85 6.58 -2.00
N SER A 294 -9.67 5.62 -1.61
CA SER A 294 -9.30 4.20 -1.60
C SER A 294 -9.24 3.62 -3.02
N ALA A 295 -8.48 2.52 -3.20
CA ALA A 295 -8.36 1.82 -4.48
C ALA A 295 -9.49 0.81 -4.67
N SER A 296 -10.14 0.81 -5.83
CA SER A 296 -11.12 -0.23 -6.17
C SER A 296 -10.41 -1.58 -6.36
N ASN A 297 -11.03 -2.67 -5.92
CA ASN A 297 -10.56 -4.03 -6.22
C ASN A 297 -10.44 -4.27 -7.72
N PHE A 298 -11.30 -3.66 -8.54
CA PHE A 298 -11.19 -3.73 -10.00
C PHE A 298 -9.88 -3.11 -10.51
N TYR A 299 -9.44 -1.97 -9.96
CA TYR A 299 -8.17 -1.32 -10.36
C TYR A 299 -6.97 -2.18 -9.97
N ILE A 300 -7.03 -2.83 -8.80
CA ILE A 300 -5.98 -3.75 -8.35
C ILE A 300 -5.93 -5.00 -9.24
N MET A 301 -7.07 -5.59 -9.59
CA MET A 301 -7.14 -6.70 -10.55
C MET A 301 -6.54 -6.30 -11.91
N LYS A 302 -6.86 -5.10 -12.40
CA LYS A 302 -6.32 -4.55 -13.66
C LYS A 302 -4.80 -4.38 -13.60
N ALA A 303 -4.28 -3.89 -12.47
CA ALA A 303 -2.85 -3.75 -12.22
C ALA A 303 -2.11 -5.10 -12.17
N ILE A 304 -2.65 -6.10 -11.46
CA ILE A 304 -2.07 -7.45 -11.43
C ILE A 304 -2.06 -8.05 -12.84
N ASN A 305 -3.15 -7.91 -13.59
CA ASN A 305 -3.20 -8.37 -14.98
C ASN A 305 -2.12 -7.71 -15.85
N GLN A 306 -1.95 -6.40 -15.73
CA GLN A 306 -0.94 -5.68 -16.50
C GLN A 306 0.49 -6.07 -16.09
N ALA A 307 0.74 -6.31 -14.79
CA ALA A 307 2.02 -6.83 -14.31
C ALA A 307 2.37 -8.20 -14.90
N ILE A 308 1.37 -9.07 -15.11
CA ILE A 308 1.55 -10.37 -15.78
C ILE A 308 1.93 -10.15 -17.25
N LEU A 309 1.23 -9.27 -17.96
CA LEU A 309 1.52 -8.94 -19.36
C LEU A 309 2.92 -8.34 -19.54
N ASP A 310 3.33 -7.48 -18.61
CA ASP A 310 4.65 -6.85 -18.58
C ASP A 310 5.75 -7.80 -18.08
N LYS A 311 5.38 -9.05 -17.74
CA LYS A 311 6.26 -10.13 -17.30
C LYS A 311 7.06 -9.76 -16.05
N CYS A 312 6.43 -9.06 -15.11
CA CYS A 312 7.03 -8.78 -13.80
C CYS A 312 7.34 -10.07 -13.06
N ASP A 313 8.44 -10.14 -12.30
CA ASP A 313 8.78 -11.29 -11.46
C ASP A 313 8.15 -11.21 -10.08
N PHE A 314 8.03 -9.99 -9.57
CA PHE A 314 7.45 -9.70 -8.28
C PHE A 314 6.35 -8.66 -8.40
N ILE A 315 5.32 -8.82 -7.56
CA ILE A 315 4.31 -7.80 -7.32
C ILE A 315 4.44 -7.35 -5.86
N ASN A 316 4.55 -6.05 -5.64
CA ASN A 316 4.50 -5.44 -4.31
C ASN A 316 3.15 -4.75 -4.12
N MET A 317 2.36 -5.19 -3.14
CA MET A 317 1.11 -4.58 -2.73
C MET A 317 1.21 -4.06 -1.30
N SER A 318 1.34 -2.74 -1.17
CA SER A 318 1.40 -2.02 0.12
C SER A 318 0.02 -1.48 0.51
N LEU A 319 -0.97 -2.37 0.47
CA LEU A 319 -2.40 -2.08 0.66
C LEU A 319 -3.12 -3.26 1.31
N GLY A 320 -4.32 -3.02 1.86
CA GLY A 320 -5.12 -4.07 2.45
C GLY A 320 -6.55 -3.66 2.80
N GLU A 321 -7.35 -4.66 3.14
CA GLU A 321 -8.70 -4.57 3.70
C GLU A 321 -8.98 -5.80 4.59
N ALA A 322 -10.00 -5.73 5.45
CA ALA A 322 -10.31 -6.79 6.40
C ALA A 322 -10.91 -8.06 5.77
N GLU A 323 -11.67 -7.91 4.69
CA GLU A 323 -12.41 -9.01 4.07
C GLU A 323 -11.68 -9.62 2.88
N GLN A 324 -11.87 -10.93 2.69
CA GLN A 324 -11.44 -11.61 1.47
C GLN A 324 -12.19 -11.09 0.23
N ASP A 325 -11.53 -11.22 -0.92
CA ASP A 325 -12.02 -10.79 -2.22
C ASP A 325 -11.69 -11.84 -3.28
N GLU A 326 -12.74 -12.48 -3.80
CA GLU A 326 -12.60 -13.54 -4.80
C GLU A 326 -11.95 -13.06 -6.12
N GLY A 327 -12.14 -11.79 -6.49
CA GLY A 327 -11.56 -11.20 -7.70
C GLY A 327 -10.05 -11.12 -7.55
N ILE A 328 -9.59 -10.57 -6.44
CA ILE A 328 -8.17 -10.47 -6.11
C ILE A 328 -7.54 -11.86 -5.95
N ILE A 329 -8.21 -12.80 -5.28
CA ILE A 329 -7.77 -14.21 -5.19
C ILE A 329 -7.52 -14.79 -6.59
N SER A 330 -8.45 -14.55 -7.53
CA SER A 330 -8.34 -15.08 -8.90
C SER A 330 -7.14 -14.52 -9.64
N TYR A 331 -6.87 -13.22 -9.50
CA TYR A 331 -5.72 -12.58 -10.16
C TYR A 331 -4.38 -12.88 -9.48
N ILE A 332 -4.33 -13.04 -8.16
CA ILE A 332 -3.11 -13.53 -7.47
C ILE A 332 -2.79 -14.97 -7.91
N LYS A 333 -3.79 -15.85 -7.99
CA LYS A 333 -3.62 -17.20 -8.57
C LYS A 333 -3.06 -17.12 -9.99
N GLN A 334 -3.58 -16.22 -10.83
CA GLN A 334 -3.10 -16.06 -12.20
C GLN A 334 -1.64 -15.59 -12.24
N ALA A 335 -1.25 -14.64 -11.39
CA ALA A 335 0.14 -14.19 -11.27
C ALA A 335 1.08 -15.32 -10.80
N TYR A 336 0.65 -16.10 -9.81
CA TYR A 336 1.39 -17.27 -9.33
C TYR A 336 1.57 -18.33 -10.43
N SER A 337 0.49 -18.64 -11.16
CA SER A 337 0.53 -19.55 -12.31
C SER A 337 1.42 -19.03 -13.46
N ALA A 338 1.63 -17.72 -13.55
CA ALA A 338 2.57 -17.08 -14.47
C ALA A 338 4.01 -16.99 -13.92
N GLY A 339 4.32 -17.69 -12.82
CA GLY A 339 5.67 -17.76 -12.26
C GLY A 339 6.10 -16.50 -11.51
N MET A 340 5.16 -15.76 -10.93
CA MET A 340 5.39 -14.51 -10.19
C MET A 340 5.10 -14.70 -8.70
N LEU A 341 5.72 -13.88 -7.84
CA LEU A 341 5.41 -13.84 -6.41
C LEU A 341 4.77 -12.50 -6.00
N CYS A 342 3.71 -12.56 -5.21
CA CYS A 342 3.01 -11.38 -4.69
C CYS A 342 3.41 -11.14 -3.22
N PHE A 343 4.15 -10.07 -2.94
CA PHE A 343 4.44 -9.61 -1.59
C PHE A 343 3.36 -8.62 -1.15
N CYS A 344 2.81 -8.84 0.03
CA CYS A 344 1.66 -8.11 0.55
C CYS A 344 1.92 -7.65 1.99
N ALA A 345 1.61 -6.39 2.27
CA ALA A 345 1.70 -5.82 3.62
C ALA A 345 0.65 -6.44 4.56
N ASN A 346 1.06 -6.86 5.77
CA ASN A 346 0.16 -7.47 6.75
C ASN A 346 -1.00 -6.57 7.22
N GLY A 347 -0.84 -5.24 7.14
CA GLY A 347 -1.77 -4.26 7.75
C GLY A 347 -1.23 -3.66 9.05
N ASN A 348 -1.87 -2.58 9.52
CA ASN A 348 -1.36 -1.72 10.59
C ASN A 348 -2.40 -1.41 11.68
N ASP A 349 -3.21 -2.39 12.03
CA ASP A 349 -4.36 -2.26 12.93
C ASP A 349 -4.03 -2.75 14.35
N ASP A 350 -2.89 -2.31 14.89
CA ASP A 350 -2.49 -2.53 16.29
C ASP A 350 -2.43 -4.01 16.73
N ARG A 351 -1.83 -4.87 15.89
CA ARG A 351 -1.74 -6.33 16.09
C ARG A 351 -3.07 -7.06 15.95
N ASP A 352 -3.98 -6.52 15.16
CA ASP A 352 -5.13 -7.29 14.68
C ASP A 352 -4.67 -8.36 13.67
N LYS A 353 -5.63 -9.10 13.13
CA LYS A 353 -5.46 -10.14 12.13
C LYS A 353 -4.82 -9.62 10.86
N VAL A 354 -4.03 -10.47 10.21
CA VAL A 354 -3.43 -10.18 8.91
C VAL A 354 -4.52 -9.78 7.89
N SER A 355 -4.36 -8.60 7.29
CA SER A 355 -5.28 -8.07 6.29
C SER A 355 -5.18 -8.85 4.98
N PHE A 356 -6.26 -8.84 4.20
CA PHE A 356 -6.24 -9.34 2.83
C PHE A 356 -5.66 -8.24 1.91
N PRO A 357 -4.82 -8.55 0.89
CA PRO A 357 -4.48 -9.87 0.35
C PRO A 357 -3.33 -10.62 1.04
N ALA A 358 -2.68 -10.05 2.05
CA ALA A 358 -1.57 -10.72 2.74
C ALA A 358 -2.00 -12.04 3.39
N SER A 359 -3.20 -12.14 3.93
CA SER A 359 -3.73 -13.38 4.51
C SER A 359 -4.05 -14.49 3.51
N TYR A 360 -3.90 -14.25 2.21
CA TYR A 360 -4.11 -15.29 1.19
C TYR A 360 -2.86 -16.15 1.00
N SER A 361 -3.03 -17.48 0.94
CA SER A 361 -1.92 -18.45 1.00
C SER A 361 -0.93 -18.43 -0.18
N LEU A 362 -1.26 -17.75 -1.29
CA LEU A 362 -0.33 -17.54 -2.42
C LEU A 362 0.34 -16.17 -2.39
N SER A 363 -0.03 -15.31 -1.44
CA SER A 363 0.71 -14.10 -1.12
C SER A 363 1.87 -14.45 -0.20
N VAL A 364 2.92 -13.63 -0.21
CA VAL A 364 3.96 -13.58 0.81
C VAL A 364 3.60 -12.45 1.76
N ALA A 365 3.14 -12.80 2.97
CA ALA A 365 2.67 -11.87 3.97
C ALA A 365 3.83 -11.28 4.79
N VAL A 366 3.95 -9.94 4.80
CA VAL A 366 5.07 -9.23 5.41
C VAL A 366 4.65 -8.37 6.60
N SER A 367 5.14 -8.73 7.79
CA SER A 367 4.99 -7.92 9.02
C SER A 367 6.09 -6.86 9.15
N ALA A 368 5.84 -5.83 9.96
CA ALA A 368 6.78 -4.73 10.15
C ALA A 368 7.56 -4.83 11.46
N MET A 369 8.89 -4.73 11.35
CA MET A 369 9.78 -4.67 12.50
C MET A 369 10.56 -3.35 12.55
N GLY A 370 11.00 -2.99 13.75
CA GLY A 370 11.83 -1.83 14.02
C GLY A 370 12.99 -2.16 14.95
N ARG A 371 13.95 -1.24 15.01
CA ARG A 371 15.10 -1.36 15.90
C ARG A 371 15.31 -0.07 16.71
N LYS A 372 15.65 -0.20 17.98
CA LYS A 372 16.01 0.95 18.82
C LYS A 372 17.31 1.59 18.28
N LYS A 373 17.42 2.92 18.37
CA LYS A 373 18.58 3.71 17.92
C LYS A 373 18.79 3.74 16.40
N THR A 374 17.79 3.35 15.60
CA THR A 374 17.79 3.54 14.14
C THR A 374 16.82 4.64 13.70
N PHE A 375 16.51 5.56 14.61
CA PHE A 375 15.83 6.83 14.38
C PHE A 375 16.27 7.79 15.50
N PRO A 376 16.27 9.12 15.26
CA PRO A 376 16.65 10.09 16.26
C PRO A 376 15.78 10.02 17.52
N SER A 377 16.32 10.44 18.66
CA SER A 377 15.51 10.58 19.88
C SER A 377 14.43 11.65 19.68
N ARG A 378 13.28 11.49 20.34
CA ARG A 378 12.14 12.43 20.28
C ARG A 378 11.50 12.53 18.89
N THR A 379 11.55 11.47 18.10
CA THR A 379 10.71 11.31 16.91
C THR A 379 9.50 10.42 17.21
N VAL A 380 8.51 10.45 16.33
CA VAL A 380 7.24 9.71 16.47
C VAL A 380 7.46 8.20 16.62
N GLN A 381 8.55 7.66 16.06
CA GLN A 381 8.95 6.26 16.20
C GLN A 381 9.25 5.84 17.65
N THR A 382 9.56 6.80 18.54
CA THR A 382 9.72 6.53 19.97
C THR A 382 8.44 5.95 20.59
N ALA A 383 7.26 6.35 20.08
CA ALA A 383 5.97 5.88 20.59
C ALA A 383 5.60 4.46 20.13
N ILE A 384 6.24 3.96 19.05
CA ILE A 384 5.97 2.66 18.40
C ILE A 384 6.68 1.50 19.13
N ILE A 385 7.73 1.81 19.91
CA ILE A 385 8.53 0.78 20.59
C ILE A 385 7.68 0.06 21.66
N LYS A 386 7.34 -1.20 21.39
CA LYS A 386 6.58 -2.04 22.31
C LYS A 386 7.05 -3.49 22.24
N ALA A 387 6.96 -4.22 23.36
CA ALA A 387 7.16 -5.67 23.36
C ALA A 387 6.13 -6.35 22.44
N PRO A 388 6.46 -7.45 21.73
CA PRO A 388 7.59 -8.34 21.99
C PRO A 388 8.92 -7.80 21.44
N TYR A 389 10.00 -8.22 22.09
CA TYR A 389 11.37 -7.98 21.65
C TYR A 389 11.99 -9.30 21.19
N GLY A 390 12.84 -9.24 20.17
CA GLY A 390 13.47 -10.43 19.58
C GLY A 390 14.55 -11.02 20.49
N LYS A 391 15.39 -11.87 19.89
CA LYS A 391 16.62 -12.38 20.51
C LYS A 391 17.53 -11.21 20.88
N ASP A 392 17.76 -10.28 19.95
CA ASP A 392 18.32 -8.96 20.25
C ASP A 392 17.20 -8.04 20.77
N LYS A 393 17.35 -7.56 22.01
CA LYS A 393 16.37 -6.72 22.71
C LYS A 393 16.26 -5.30 22.17
N ALA A 394 17.12 -4.92 21.22
CA ALA A 394 16.94 -3.71 20.42
C ALA A 394 15.89 -3.89 19.30
N ASN A 395 15.63 -5.12 18.85
CA ASN A 395 14.64 -5.40 17.82
C ASN A 395 13.25 -5.59 18.44
N PHE A 396 12.25 -5.02 17.79
CA PHE A 396 10.84 -5.15 18.17
C PHE A 396 9.97 -5.32 16.93
N ILE A 397 8.82 -5.97 17.10
CA ILE A 397 7.75 -5.95 16.09
C ILE A 397 6.90 -4.71 16.38
N ALA A 398 6.66 -3.91 15.34
CA ALA A 398 5.96 -2.64 15.48
C ALA A 398 4.59 -2.86 16.14
N ASP A 399 4.18 -1.94 17.01
CA ASP A 399 2.92 -2.07 17.73
C ASP A 399 1.70 -2.01 16.80
N PHE A 400 1.81 -1.25 15.70
CA PHE A 400 0.79 -1.22 14.66
C PHE A 400 0.71 -2.50 13.82
N SER A 401 1.78 -3.29 13.68
CA SER A 401 1.82 -4.38 12.68
C SER A 401 0.79 -5.45 13.00
N ASN A 402 -0.07 -5.77 12.03
CA ASN A 402 -0.96 -6.93 12.12
C ASN A 402 -0.13 -8.23 12.17
N ILE A 403 -0.68 -9.22 12.87
CA ILE A 403 -0.02 -10.47 13.21
C ILE A 403 -0.99 -11.64 13.06
N GLY A 404 -0.46 -12.83 12.83
CA GLY A 404 -1.28 -14.03 12.65
C GLY A 404 -0.49 -15.19 12.09
N PRO A 405 -1.07 -16.41 12.11
CA PRO A 405 -0.45 -17.59 11.51
C PRO A 405 -0.21 -17.46 10.00
N GLU A 406 -0.86 -16.51 9.33
CA GLU A 406 -0.68 -16.20 7.91
C GLU A 406 0.60 -15.42 7.62
N THR A 407 1.31 -14.90 8.65
CA THR A 407 2.55 -14.14 8.45
C THR A 407 3.68 -15.06 7.96
N ASP A 408 4.29 -14.74 6.82
CA ASP A 408 5.40 -15.52 6.25
C ASP A 408 6.77 -15.05 6.71
N LEU A 409 6.96 -13.72 6.74
CA LEU A 409 8.23 -13.09 7.12
C LEU A 409 8.02 -11.69 7.71
N THR A 410 9.07 -11.16 8.34
CA THR A 410 9.14 -9.78 8.82
C THR A 410 10.23 -9.01 8.11
N ALA A 411 10.07 -7.69 7.98
CA ALA A 411 11.06 -6.83 7.37
C ALA A 411 11.06 -5.41 8.00
N PRO A 412 12.13 -4.63 7.77
CA PRO A 412 12.24 -3.28 8.32
C PRO A 412 11.10 -2.36 7.86
N GLY A 413 10.31 -1.83 8.80
CA GLY A 413 9.13 -1.01 8.50
C GLY A 413 8.91 0.19 9.44
N VAL A 414 9.90 0.56 10.26
CA VAL A 414 9.80 1.67 11.23
C VAL A 414 10.91 2.70 11.00
N GLY A 415 10.52 3.93 10.66
CA GLY A 415 11.43 5.05 10.44
C GLY A 415 12.23 4.91 9.15
N ILE A 416 11.60 4.45 8.07
CA ILE A 416 12.29 4.15 6.81
C ILE A 416 12.45 5.42 5.98
N ILE A 417 13.70 5.75 5.64
CA ILE A 417 14.03 6.86 4.74
C ILE A 417 13.97 6.36 3.30
N SER A 418 13.15 7.02 2.47
CA SER A 418 13.05 6.72 1.05
C SER A 418 12.67 7.96 0.24
N THR A 419 12.66 7.80 -1.08
CA THR A 419 12.29 8.81 -2.07
C THR A 419 10.85 9.30 -1.88
N PHE A 420 10.61 10.54 -2.27
CA PHE A 420 9.29 11.19 -2.25
C PHE A 420 9.18 12.09 -3.50
N PRO A 421 7.99 12.38 -4.05
CA PRO A 421 7.89 13.20 -5.27
C PRO A 421 8.64 14.54 -5.18
N ASP A 422 9.05 15.03 -6.34
CA ASP A 422 9.80 16.28 -6.56
C ASP A 422 11.21 16.30 -5.92
N ASP A 423 11.96 15.21 -6.05
CA ASP A 423 13.34 15.07 -5.55
C ASP A 423 13.50 15.25 -4.03
N ARG A 424 12.43 14.98 -3.29
CA ARG A 424 12.40 15.00 -1.82
C ARG A 424 12.56 13.60 -1.25
N TYR A 425 12.76 13.53 0.06
CA TYR A 425 12.79 12.28 0.81
C TYR A 425 11.81 12.35 1.95
N ALA A 426 11.24 11.22 2.35
CA ALA A 426 10.33 11.14 3.49
C ALA A 426 10.68 9.98 4.41
N ILE A 427 10.17 10.07 5.64
CA ILE A 427 10.24 9.01 6.62
C ILE A 427 8.83 8.45 6.78
N MET A 428 8.69 7.15 6.58
CA MET A 428 7.41 6.48 6.76
C MET A 428 7.56 5.24 7.65
N ASP A 429 6.46 4.93 8.33
CA ASP A 429 6.26 3.76 9.18
C ASP A 429 5.11 2.95 8.59
N GLY A 430 5.24 1.62 8.59
CA GLY A 430 4.17 0.72 8.17
C GLY A 430 4.65 -0.61 7.62
N THR A 431 3.74 -1.58 7.61
CA THR A 431 3.90 -2.80 6.78
C THR A 431 4.02 -2.46 5.29
N SER A 432 3.50 -1.31 4.85
CA SER A 432 3.78 -0.72 3.53
C SER A 432 5.25 -0.51 3.22
N MET A 433 6.11 -0.31 4.22
CA MET A 433 7.56 -0.12 4.04
C MET A 433 8.34 -1.42 4.26
N ALA A 434 7.81 -2.31 5.11
CA ALA A 434 8.36 -3.66 5.28
C ALA A 434 8.19 -4.51 4.02
N CYS A 435 7.02 -4.46 3.38
CA CYS A 435 6.71 -5.17 2.13
C CYS A 435 7.75 -4.92 1.03
N PRO A 436 8.07 -3.67 0.62
CA PRO A 436 9.10 -3.40 -0.39
C PRO A 436 10.51 -3.73 0.06
N ALA A 437 10.80 -3.67 1.37
CA ALA A 437 12.09 -4.12 1.89
C ALA A 437 12.29 -5.63 1.68
N ALA A 438 11.25 -6.42 1.91
CA ALA A 438 11.24 -7.86 1.62
C ALA A 438 11.27 -8.15 0.12
N THR A 439 10.44 -7.47 -0.68
CA THR A 439 10.42 -7.59 -2.15
C THR A 439 11.79 -7.30 -2.75
N GLY A 440 12.44 -6.22 -2.34
CA GLY A 440 13.78 -5.87 -2.80
C GLY A 440 14.83 -6.90 -2.37
N MET A 441 14.76 -7.43 -1.15
CA MET A 441 15.71 -8.46 -0.74
C MET A 441 15.48 -9.77 -1.52
N ALA A 442 14.23 -10.13 -1.78
CA ALA A 442 13.90 -11.27 -2.62
C ALA A 442 14.44 -11.12 -4.04
N ALA A 443 14.27 -9.94 -4.65
CA ALA A 443 14.83 -9.61 -5.95
C ALA A 443 16.37 -9.72 -5.97
N ARG A 444 17.07 -9.18 -4.96
CA ARG A 444 18.52 -9.34 -4.87
C ARG A 444 18.93 -10.81 -4.74
N LEU A 445 18.32 -11.56 -3.83
CA LEU A 445 18.69 -12.96 -3.62
C LEU A 445 18.48 -13.79 -4.89
N LEU A 446 17.39 -13.56 -5.62
CA LEU A 446 17.10 -14.25 -6.87
C LEU A 446 17.97 -13.80 -8.04
N SER A 447 18.56 -12.61 -7.99
CA SER A 447 19.56 -12.19 -9.00
C SER A 447 20.81 -13.08 -9.04
N ALA A 448 21.08 -13.80 -7.94
CA ALA A 448 22.13 -14.79 -7.85
C ALA A 448 21.70 -16.21 -8.30
N ALA A 449 20.46 -16.38 -8.79
CA ALA A 449 19.90 -17.65 -9.25
C ALA A 449 19.36 -17.52 -10.70
N PRO A 450 20.23 -17.24 -11.69
CA PRO A 450 19.81 -17.05 -13.09
C PRO A 450 19.09 -18.27 -13.68
N GLU A 451 19.36 -19.48 -13.19
CA GLU A 451 18.71 -20.71 -13.59
C GLU A 451 17.21 -20.72 -13.24
N ILE A 452 16.82 -20.17 -12.08
CA ILE A 452 15.41 -20.02 -11.68
C ILE A 452 14.75 -18.93 -12.53
N LEU A 453 15.46 -17.82 -12.74
CA LEU A 453 14.93 -16.71 -13.53
C LEU A 453 14.69 -17.11 -15.00
N ALA A 454 15.51 -18.01 -15.55
CA ALA A 454 15.42 -18.55 -16.90
C ALA A 454 14.36 -19.66 -17.07
N MET A 455 13.78 -20.18 -15.98
CA MET A 455 12.69 -21.15 -16.08
C MET A 455 11.50 -20.58 -16.87
N PRO A 456 10.71 -21.44 -17.56
CA PRO A 456 9.43 -21.04 -18.12
C PRO A 456 8.56 -20.33 -17.07
N ARG A 457 7.87 -19.25 -17.46
CA ARG A 457 7.00 -18.46 -16.57
C ARG A 457 5.71 -19.20 -16.24
N THR A 458 5.84 -20.22 -15.40
CA THR A 458 4.78 -21.13 -14.96
C THR A 458 4.76 -21.22 -13.44
N GLN A 459 3.74 -21.86 -12.88
CA GLN A 459 3.67 -22.12 -11.43
C GLN A 459 4.95 -22.74 -10.86
N ALA A 460 5.58 -23.68 -11.59
CA ALA A 460 6.81 -24.34 -11.13
C ALA A 460 7.96 -23.35 -10.88
N ARG A 461 8.02 -22.24 -11.63
CA ARG A 461 8.97 -21.16 -11.39
C ARG A 461 8.68 -20.43 -10.09
N ALA A 462 7.41 -20.11 -9.82
CA ALA A 462 7.02 -19.48 -8.55
C ALA A 462 7.32 -20.39 -7.35
N ASP A 463 7.06 -21.68 -7.48
CA ASP A 463 7.38 -22.68 -6.46
C ASP A 463 8.89 -22.72 -6.14
N GLU A 464 9.76 -22.76 -7.17
CA GLU A 464 11.21 -22.77 -6.99
C GLU A 464 11.75 -21.42 -6.48
N MET A 465 11.19 -20.29 -6.92
CA MET A 465 11.49 -18.97 -6.35
C MET A 465 11.21 -18.94 -4.85
N LEU A 466 10.02 -19.39 -4.42
CA LEU A 466 9.63 -19.39 -3.02
C LEU A 466 10.50 -20.33 -2.18
N LYS A 467 10.79 -21.53 -2.70
CA LYS A 467 11.69 -22.50 -2.06
C LYS A 467 13.10 -21.94 -1.89
N TYR A 468 13.65 -21.32 -2.93
CA TYR A 468 14.96 -20.67 -2.90
C TYR A 468 15.04 -19.55 -1.85
N LEU A 469 13.99 -18.73 -1.72
CA LEU A 469 13.92 -17.68 -0.71
C LEU A 469 13.76 -18.27 0.70
N SER A 470 12.97 -19.33 0.86
CA SER A 470 12.58 -19.87 2.17
C SER A 470 13.75 -20.33 3.04
N VAL A 471 14.82 -20.86 2.43
CA VAL A 471 16.02 -21.33 3.15
C VAL A 471 16.94 -20.18 3.59
N ARG A 472 16.67 -18.97 3.11
CA ARG A 472 17.41 -17.73 3.42
C ARG A 472 16.69 -16.83 4.42
N ILE A 473 15.55 -17.28 4.94
CA ILE A 473 14.85 -16.60 6.03
C ILE A 473 15.48 -17.02 7.36
N LYS A 474 15.85 -16.06 8.21
CA LYS A 474 16.40 -16.30 9.54
C LYS A 474 15.51 -15.69 10.60
N SER A 475 15.11 -16.48 11.60
CA SER A 475 14.36 -16.01 12.76
C SER A 475 15.17 -14.95 13.54
N LEU A 476 14.49 -13.87 13.91
CA LEU A 476 15.02 -12.84 14.80
C LEU A 476 14.67 -13.12 16.28
N GLY A 477 14.05 -14.28 16.55
CA GLY A 477 13.67 -14.74 17.89
C GLY A 477 12.32 -14.22 18.37
N PHE A 478 11.40 -13.90 17.46
CA PHE A 478 10.01 -13.63 17.79
C PHE A 478 9.16 -14.91 17.68
N LYS A 479 7.92 -14.88 18.16
CA LYS A 479 7.00 -16.00 17.90
C LYS A 479 6.64 -16.01 16.40
N PRO A 480 6.38 -17.18 15.80
CA PRO A 480 6.02 -17.28 14.38
C PRO A 480 4.82 -16.42 13.98
N THR A 481 3.84 -16.21 14.87
CA THR A 481 2.69 -15.33 14.56
C THR A 481 3.08 -13.86 14.32
N PHE A 482 4.26 -13.41 14.78
CA PHE A 482 4.73 -12.05 14.58
C PHE A 482 5.71 -11.92 13.41
N GLU A 483 6.61 -12.90 13.24
CA GLU A 483 7.69 -12.80 12.26
C GLU A 483 7.62 -13.84 11.14
N GLY A 484 6.62 -14.73 11.15
CA GLY A 484 6.59 -15.92 10.31
C GLY A 484 7.84 -16.76 10.54
N LYS A 485 8.62 -16.98 9.48
CA LYS A 485 9.91 -17.67 9.52
C LYS A 485 11.07 -16.77 9.95
N GLY A 486 10.87 -15.45 10.01
CA GLY A 486 11.90 -14.45 10.30
C GLY A 486 12.08 -13.45 9.18
N MET A 487 13.32 -13.01 8.94
CA MET A 487 13.66 -12.00 7.93
C MET A 487 14.55 -12.58 6.83
N LEU A 488 14.33 -12.15 5.58
CA LEU A 488 15.22 -12.46 4.46
C LEU A 488 16.56 -11.75 4.66
N LEU A 489 17.66 -12.49 4.65
CA LEU A 489 19.01 -11.96 4.80
C LEU A 489 19.90 -12.44 3.66
N SER A 490 20.84 -11.60 3.24
CA SER A 490 21.99 -12.06 2.45
C SER A 490 22.88 -12.92 3.35
N GLU A 491 23.56 -13.92 2.76
CA GLU A 491 24.46 -14.84 3.47
C GLU A 491 25.55 -14.14 4.28
#